data_AF-A0A7W6CL42-F1
#
_entry.id   AF-A0A7W6CL42-F1
#
_cell.length_a   1.000
_cell.length_b   1.000
_cell.length_c   1.000
_cell.angle_alpha   90.00
_cell.angle_beta   90.00
_cell.angle_gamma   90.00
#
_symmetry.space_group_name_H-M   'P 1'
#
loop_
_entity.id
_entity.type
_entity.pdbx_description
1 polymer ?
#
loop_
_entity_poly.entity_id
_entity_poly.type
_entity_poly.pdbx_seq_one_letter_code
_entity_poly.pdbx_strand_id
1 'polypeptide(L)'
;MRGRALLALALALAPVAVQARPHTTTARNRAIMADFAHKFYDLRDVRGAFMDHVAPDYIQHNPGIADGRDAAIAALEPMFTRPGSRFVIKRILVDGDQAVIHLHGRTGPEGEGGTVADFYRLKNGRIVEHWDVLQPIQTKTVNPHPYF
;
A
#
# COMPACT_ATOMS: atom_id res chain seq x y z
N MET A 1 11.71 -54.97 19.26
CA MET A 1 10.86 -53.90 18.66
C MET A 1 11.33 -52.56 19.20
N ARG A 2 11.96 -51.72 18.37
CA ARG A 2 12.55 -50.43 18.77
C ARG A 2 11.51 -49.32 18.58
N GLY A 3 11.06 -48.69 19.66
CA GLY A 3 10.14 -47.54 19.61
C GLY A 3 10.90 -46.27 19.21
N ARG A 4 10.49 -45.63 18.11
CA ARG A 4 10.97 -44.31 17.70
C ARG A 4 10.21 -43.23 18.49
N ALA A 5 10.92 -42.42 19.26
CA ALA A 5 10.36 -41.22 19.86
C ALA A 5 10.27 -40.11 18.79
N LEU A 6 9.06 -39.59 18.57
CA LEU A 6 8.82 -38.41 17.73
C LEU A 6 9.01 -37.17 18.61
N LEU A 7 10.02 -36.36 18.28
CA LEU A 7 10.24 -35.06 18.91
C LEU A 7 9.36 -34.03 18.17
N ALA A 8 8.28 -33.57 18.79
CA ALA A 8 7.45 -32.50 18.26
C ALA A 8 8.15 -31.14 18.51
N LEU A 9 8.58 -30.48 17.44
CA LEU A 9 9.15 -29.13 17.50
C LEU A 9 7.99 -28.13 17.56
N ALA A 10 7.70 -27.59 18.76
CA ALA A 10 6.73 -26.52 18.91
C ALA A 10 7.35 -25.20 18.44
N LEU A 11 6.94 -24.70 17.27
CA LEU A 11 7.21 -23.30 16.89
C LEU A 11 6.37 -22.39 17.80
N ALA A 12 7.02 -21.73 18.75
CA ALA A 12 6.39 -20.65 19.50
C ALA A 12 6.19 -19.45 18.58
N LEU A 13 4.93 -19.16 18.22
CA LEU A 13 4.57 -17.86 17.65
C LEU A 13 4.78 -16.81 18.76
N ALA A 14 5.83 -16.00 18.64
CA ALA A 14 5.97 -14.82 19.47
C ALA A 14 4.85 -13.82 19.11
N PRO A 15 4.12 -13.25 20.08
CA PRO A 15 3.13 -12.24 19.80
C PRO A 15 3.82 -11.00 19.21
N VAL A 16 3.26 -10.46 18.12
CA VAL A 16 3.67 -9.16 17.60
C VAL A 16 3.30 -8.11 18.65
N ALA A 17 4.30 -7.63 19.39
CA ALA A 17 4.10 -6.60 20.40
C ALA A 17 3.72 -5.28 19.73
N VAL A 18 2.49 -4.80 19.98
CA VAL A 18 2.07 -3.45 19.60
C VAL A 18 2.67 -2.47 20.61
N GLN A 19 3.84 -1.91 20.30
CA GLN A 19 4.41 -0.82 21.09
C GLN A 19 3.54 0.43 20.94
N ALA A 20 3.18 1.06 22.05
CA ALA A 20 2.49 2.35 22.05
C ALA A 20 3.38 3.42 21.40
N ARG A 21 2.93 3.99 20.29
CA ARG A 21 3.71 4.95 19.50
C ARG A 21 3.34 6.38 19.94
N PRO A 22 4.31 7.27 20.16
CA PRO A 22 4.02 8.62 20.61
C PRO A 22 3.10 9.34 19.59
N HIS A 23 2.07 10.01 20.10
CA HIS A 23 1.03 10.68 19.31
C HIS A 23 1.58 11.64 18.24
N THR A 24 2.77 12.19 18.46
CA THR A 24 3.47 13.09 17.54
C THR A 24 3.92 12.40 16.25
N THR A 25 4.26 11.11 16.29
CA THR A 25 4.65 10.34 15.10
C THR A 25 3.46 10.15 14.15
N THR A 26 2.29 9.80 14.69
CA THR A 26 1.06 9.62 13.90
C THR A 26 0.65 10.92 13.21
N ALA A 27 0.67 12.05 13.93
CA ALA A 27 0.31 13.34 13.35
C ALA A 27 1.26 13.75 12.21
N ARG A 28 2.57 13.60 12.42
CA ARG A 28 3.59 13.87 11.38
C ARG A 28 3.40 12.97 10.16
N ASN A 29 3.29 11.67 10.37
CA ASN A 29 3.16 10.70 9.28
C ASN A 29 1.83 10.86 8.53
N ARG A 30 0.76 11.30 9.20
CA ARG A 30 -0.50 11.68 8.55
C ARG A 30 -0.31 12.83 7.57
N ALA A 31 0.44 13.87 7.94
CA ALA A 31 0.73 14.98 7.04
C ALA A 31 1.57 14.54 5.82
N ILE A 32 2.58 13.69 6.05
CA ILE A 32 3.41 13.11 4.98
C ILE A 32 2.57 12.29 4.01
N MET A 33 1.73 11.38 4.51
CA MET A 33 0.90 10.54 3.66
C MET A 33 -0.18 11.33 2.92
N ALA A 34 -0.69 12.42 3.51
CA ALA A 34 -1.61 13.31 2.82
C ALA A 34 -0.94 14.05 1.64
N ASP A 35 0.27 14.58 1.84
CA ASP A 35 1.03 15.23 0.76
C ASP A 35 1.44 14.23 -0.32
N PHE A 36 1.92 13.05 0.07
CA PHE A 36 2.22 11.96 -0.86
C PHE A 36 1.00 11.60 -1.70
N ALA A 37 -0.16 11.37 -1.07
CA ALA A 37 -1.37 10.99 -1.76
C ALA A 37 -1.89 12.08 -2.70
N HIS A 38 -1.81 13.35 -2.28
CA HIS A 38 -2.18 14.48 -3.11
C HIS A 38 -1.30 14.58 -4.38
N LYS A 39 0.03 14.51 -4.22
CA LYS A 39 0.97 14.54 -5.35
C LYS A 39 0.78 13.34 -6.27
N PHE A 40 0.67 12.14 -5.69
CA PHE A 40 0.64 10.90 -6.45
C PHE A 40 -0.69 10.69 -7.20
N TYR A 41 -1.83 10.86 -6.52
CA TYR A 41 -3.14 10.55 -7.11
C TYR A 41 -3.84 11.76 -7.72
N ASP A 42 -3.82 12.93 -7.06
CA ASP A 42 -4.56 14.10 -7.54
C ASP A 42 -3.78 14.85 -8.62
N LEU A 43 -2.52 15.20 -8.33
CA LEU A 43 -1.64 15.88 -9.28
C LEU A 43 -1.07 14.94 -10.34
N ARG A 44 -1.15 13.62 -10.10
CA ARG A 44 -0.58 12.56 -10.96
C ARG A 44 0.94 12.73 -11.17
N ASP A 45 1.61 13.38 -10.24
CA ASP A 45 3.06 13.57 -10.21
C ASP A 45 3.70 12.40 -9.47
N VAL A 46 3.76 11.25 -10.16
CA VAL A 46 4.33 10.01 -9.61
C VAL A 46 5.77 10.22 -9.17
N ARG A 47 6.59 10.82 -10.02
CA ARG A 47 8.01 11.02 -9.73
C ARG A 47 8.22 11.98 -8.59
N GLY A 48 7.56 13.14 -8.57
CA GLY A 48 7.68 14.09 -7.48
C GLY A 48 7.25 13.49 -6.14
N ALA A 49 6.10 12.80 -6.10
CA ALA A 49 5.63 12.11 -4.90
C ALA A 49 6.66 11.11 -4.36
N PHE A 50 7.24 10.28 -5.23
CA PHE A 50 8.25 9.30 -4.83
C PHE A 50 9.58 9.94 -4.40
N MET A 51 10.05 10.96 -5.12
CA MET A 51 11.31 11.64 -4.77
C MET A 51 11.21 12.39 -3.42
N ASP A 52 10.06 12.98 -3.14
CA ASP A 52 9.83 13.74 -1.91
C ASP A 52 9.61 12.84 -0.69
N HIS A 53 8.97 11.68 -0.85
CA HIS A 53 8.48 10.89 0.29
C HIS A 53 9.03 9.48 0.41
N VAL A 54 9.52 8.87 -0.67
CA VAL A 54 9.91 7.46 -0.70
C VAL A 54 11.43 7.32 -0.65
N ALA A 55 11.92 6.45 0.24
CA ALA A 55 13.33 6.13 0.35
C ALA A 55 13.85 5.44 -0.93
N PRO A 56 15.09 5.69 -1.36
CA PRO A 56 15.64 5.05 -2.56
C PRO A 56 15.59 3.51 -2.52
N ASP A 57 15.82 2.96 -1.33
CA ASP A 57 15.85 1.54 -1.00
C ASP A 57 14.54 1.03 -0.38
N TYR A 58 13.40 1.69 -0.66
CA TYR A 58 12.11 1.18 -0.18
C TYR A 58 11.84 -0.22 -0.75
N ILE A 59 11.26 -1.09 0.08
CA ILE A 59 10.96 -2.47 -0.28
C ILE A 59 9.56 -2.54 -0.92
N GLN A 60 9.46 -3.14 -2.11
CA GLN A 60 8.23 -3.35 -2.86
C GLN A 60 7.82 -4.81 -2.81
N HIS A 61 6.60 -5.08 -2.32
CA HIS A 61 6.07 -6.44 -2.22
C HIS A 61 5.07 -6.81 -3.32
N ASN A 62 4.60 -5.85 -4.13
CA ASN A 62 3.73 -6.15 -5.27
C ASN A 62 4.48 -7.05 -6.27
N PRO A 63 4.00 -8.28 -6.56
CA PRO A 63 4.70 -9.24 -7.41
C PRO A 63 4.81 -8.83 -8.89
N GLY A 64 4.04 -7.82 -9.32
CA GLY A 64 4.07 -7.25 -10.67
C GLY A 64 5.03 -6.06 -10.82
N ILE A 65 5.68 -5.59 -9.75
CA ILE A 65 6.58 -4.43 -9.77
C ILE A 65 7.94 -4.87 -9.20
N ALA A 66 9.02 -4.58 -9.93
CA ALA A 66 10.36 -4.87 -9.43
C ALA A 66 10.71 -4.00 -8.20
N ASP A 67 11.61 -4.49 -7.36
CA ASP A 67 11.97 -3.84 -6.10
C ASP A 67 12.71 -2.50 -6.27
N GLY A 68 12.56 -1.60 -5.30
CA GLY A 68 13.24 -0.30 -5.25
C GLY A 68 12.50 0.86 -5.91
N ARG A 69 12.84 2.09 -5.47
CA ARG A 69 12.10 3.34 -5.80
C ARG A 69 11.93 3.59 -7.28
N ASP A 70 13.05 3.51 -8.00
CA ASP A 70 13.09 3.87 -9.41
C ASP A 70 12.33 2.85 -10.26
N ALA A 71 12.33 1.57 -9.86
CA ALA A 71 11.56 0.53 -10.51
C ALA A 71 10.04 0.77 -10.36
N ALA A 72 9.58 1.18 -9.18
CA ALA A 72 8.19 1.57 -8.99
C ALA A 72 7.80 2.78 -9.82
N ILE A 73 8.62 3.84 -9.83
CA ILE A 73 8.34 5.03 -10.63
C ILE A 73 8.18 4.63 -12.10
N ALA A 74 9.11 3.83 -12.63
CA ALA A 74 9.07 3.36 -14.02
C ALA A 74 7.82 2.52 -14.34
N ALA A 75 7.34 1.72 -13.40
CA ALA A 75 6.12 0.93 -13.57
C ALA A 75 4.84 1.77 -13.48
N LEU A 76 4.80 2.76 -12.58
CA LEU A 76 3.59 3.49 -12.22
C LEU A 76 3.35 4.74 -13.09
N GLU A 77 4.39 5.48 -13.50
CA GLU A 77 4.25 6.67 -14.37
C GLU A 77 3.40 6.41 -15.63
N PRO A 78 3.61 5.32 -16.40
CA PRO A 78 2.79 5.03 -17.59
C PRO A 78 1.33 4.71 -17.24
N MET A 79 1.08 4.09 -16.09
CA MET A 79 -0.26 3.75 -15.63
C MET A 79 -1.05 5.01 -15.26
N PHE A 80 -0.39 5.93 -14.57
CA PHE A 80 -0.96 7.21 -14.17
C PHE A 80 -1.07 8.21 -15.31
N THR A 81 -0.41 8.05 -16.45
CA THR A 81 -0.55 8.95 -17.62
C THR A 81 -1.46 8.40 -18.71
N ARG A 82 -1.85 7.12 -18.62
CA ARG A 82 -2.72 6.47 -19.58
C ARG A 82 -4.08 7.18 -19.73
N PRO A 83 -4.57 7.40 -20.97
CA PRO A 83 -5.91 7.96 -21.19
C PRO A 83 -7.01 7.14 -20.52
N GLY A 84 -7.93 7.84 -19.85
CA GLY A 84 -9.06 7.21 -19.15
C GLY A 84 -8.72 6.59 -17.79
N SER A 85 -7.44 6.55 -17.39
CA SER A 85 -7.09 6.11 -16.04
C SER A 85 -7.60 7.09 -14.98
N ARG A 86 -8.10 6.54 -13.87
CA ARG A 86 -8.70 7.28 -12.78
C ARG A 86 -8.46 6.56 -11.46
N PHE A 87 -7.98 7.29 -10.47
CA PHE A 87 -7.72 6.79 -9.13
C PHE A 87 -8.43 7.72 -8.14
N VAL A 88 -9.34 7.18 -7.35
CA VAL A 88 -10.14 7.96 -6.40
C VAL A 88 -9.92 7.42 -5.00
N ILE A 89 -9.19 8.17 -4.19
CA ILE A 89 -8.99 7.86 -2.78
C ILE A 89 -10.34 7.90 -2.05
N LYS A 90 -10.59 6.89 -1.22
CA LYS A 90 -11.79 6.80 -0.38
C LYS A 90 -11.50 7.09 1.08
N ARG A 91 -10.29 6.77 1.54
CA ARG A 91 -9.79 7.06 2.88
C ARG A 91 -8.29 6.83 2.97
N ILE A 92 -7.68 7.55 3.90
CA ILE A 92 -6.29 7.37 4.32
C ILE A 92 -6.31 7.12 5.83
N LEU A 93 -5.75 5.99 6.25
CA LEU A 93 -5.59 5.64 7.65
C LEU A 93 -4.10 5.70 7.98
N VAL A 94 -3.75 6.29 9.11
CA VAL A 94 -2.37 6.37 9.58
C VAL A 94 -2.36 6.09 11.07
N ASP A 95 -1.53 5.12 11.47
CA ASP A 95 -1.30 4.72 12.85
C ASP A 95 0.20 4.52 13.11
N GLY A 96 0.81 5.52 13.74
CA GLY A 96 2.24 5.56 13.99
C GLY A 96 3.02 5.51 12.69
N ASP A 97 3.76 4.42 12.47
CA ASP A 97 4.56 4.17 11.27
C ASP A 97 3.83 3.39 10.16
N GLN A 98 2.58 2.99 10.36
CA GLN A 98 1.79 2.29 9.34
C GLN A 98 0.80 3.27 8.69
N ALA A 99 0.60 3.13 7.38
CA ALA A 99 -0.43 3.85 6.66
C ALA A 99 -1.13 2.95 5.65
N VAL A 100 -2.41 3.24 5.38
CA VAL A 100 -3.20 2.58 4.35
C VAL A 100 -3.91 3.63 3.51
N ILE A 101 -3.79 3.53 2.19
CA ILE A 101 -4.62 4.26 1.24
C ILE A 101 -5.58 3.27 0.60
N HIS A 102 -6.88 3.46 0.84
CA HIS A 102 -7.92 2.66 0.18
C HIS A 102 -8.56 3.50 -0.92
N LEU A 103 -8.54 2.98 -2.15
CA LEU A 103 -8.94 3.71 -3.34
C LEU A 103 -9.69 2.83 -4.35
N HIS A 104 -10.42 3.51 -5.24
CA HIS A 104 -10.93 2.94 -6.48
C HIS A 104 -9.98 3.27 -7.62
N GLY A 105 -9.34 2.26 -8.21
CA GLY A 105 -8.42 2.43 -9.34
C GLY A 105 -9.00 1.85 -10.63
N ARG A 106 -8.89 2.60 -11.73
CA ARG A 106 -9.17 2.16 -13.09
C ARG A 106 -8.02 2.57 -14.00
N THR A 107 -7.46 1.62 -14.75
CA THR A 107 -6.28 1.84 -15.60
C THR A 107 -6.63 2.05 -17.07
N GLY A 108 -7.86 2.45 -17.39
CA GLY A 108 -8.32 2.69 -18.77
C GLY A 108 -9.80 3.09 -18.83
N PRO A 109 -10.35 3.33 -20.03
CA PRO A 109 -11.75 3.67 -20.19
C PRO A 109 -12.69 2.46 -19.98
N GLU A 110 -12.18 1.24 -20.16
CA GLU A 110 -12.94 0.00 -20.05
C GLU A 110 -12.82 -0.66 -18.68
N GLY A 111 -13.86 -1.40 -18.29
CA GLY A 111 -13.93 -2.15 -17.04
C GLY A 111 -14.27 -1.31 -15.81
N GLU A 112 -14.73 -1.98 -14.76
CA GLU A 112 -15.09 -1.34 -13.48
C GLU A 112 -13.86 -0.96 -12.65
N GLY A 113 -12.67 -1.46 -13.03
CA GLY A 113 -11.45 -1.30 -12.24
C GLY A 113 -11.42 -2.21 -11.01
N GLY A 114 -10.72 -1.77 -9.97
CA GLY A 114 -10.56 -2.50 -8.73
C GLY A 114 -10.60 -1.60 -7.51
N THR A 115 -10.97 -2.19 -6.38
CA THR A 115 -10.60 -1.63 -5.08
C THR A 115 -9.17 -2.03 -4.75
N VAL A 116 -8.38 -1.07 -4.29
CA VAL A 116 -7.00 -1.27 -3.89
C VAL A 116 -6.81 -0.76 -2.48
N ALA A 117 -6.15 -1.55 -1.64
CA ALA A 117 -5.62 -1.10 -0.36
C ALA A 117 -4.09 -1.14 -0.45
N ASP A 118 -3.47 0.04 -0.57
CA ASP A 118 -2.03 0.21 -0.54
C ASP A 118 -1.59 0.42 0.90
N PHE A 119 -0.77 -0.50 1.42
CA PHE A 119 -0.20 -0.47 2.76
C PHE A 119 1.23 0.05 2.70
N TYR A 120 1.58 0.93 3.63
CA TYR A 120 2.90 1.53 3.69
C TYR A 120 3.47 1.44 5.11
N ARG A 121 4.78 1.22 5.19
CA ARG A 121 5.55 1.49 6.41
C ARG A 121 6.41 2.72 6.22
N LEU A 122 6.44 3.56 7.24
CA LEU A 122 7.26 4.75 7.32
C LEU A 122 8.42 4.56 8.30
N LYS A 123 9.54 5.22 8.05
CA LYS A 123 10.65 5.33 9.01
C LYS A 123 11.30 6.69 8.81
N ASN A 124 11.51 7.41 9.91
CA ASN A 124 12.13 8.75 9.90
C ASN A 124 11.47 9.73 8.90
N GLY A 125 10.15 9.65 8.76
CA GLY A 125 9.39 10.54 7.86
C GLY A 125 9.49 10.18 6.37
N ARG A 126 9.98 9.00 6.01
CA ARG A 126 9.99 8.47 4.64
C ARG A 126 9.18 7.19 4.56
N ILE A 127 8.54 6.94 3.43
CA ILE A 127 7.99 5.63 3.05
C ILE A 127 9.17 4.72 2.72
N VAL A 128 9.24 3.57 3.37
CA VAL A 128 10.36 2.62 3.26
C VAL A 128 9.91 1.22 2.87
N GLU A 129 8.61 0.97 2.78
CA GLU A 129 8.06 -0.33 2.40
C GLU A 129 6.62 -0.19 1.93
N HIS A 130 6.22 -1.02 0.97
CA HIS A 130 4.89 -1.03 0.36
C HIS A 130 4.38 -2.45 0.10
N TRP A 131 3.10 -2.66 0.37
CA TRP A 131 2.32 -3.82 -0.07
C TRP A 131 1.00 -3.33 -0.65
N ASP A 132 0.38 -4.13 -1.50
CA ASP A 132 -0.99 -3.87 -1.93
C ASP A 132 -1.84 -5.14 -1.96
N VAL A 133 -3.15 -4.91 -1.95
CA VAL A 133 -4.15 -5.90 -2.32
C VAL A 133 -5.09 -5.24 -3.31
N LEU A 134 -5.22 -5.85 -4.48
CA LEU A 134 -6.16 -5.45 -5.52
C LEU A 134 -7.29 -6.47 -5.60
N GLN A 135 -8.53 -6.00 -5.48
CA GLN A 135 -9.73 -6.78 -5.75
C GLN A 135 -10.51 -6.15 -6.92
N PRO A 136 -10.67 -6.88 -8.04
CA PRO A 136 -11.51 -6.41 -9.15
C PRO A 136 -12.95 -6.17 -8.71
N ILE A 137 -13.55 -5.07 -9.18
CA ILE A 137 -14.97 -4.80 -8.91
C ILE A 137 -15.82 -5.76 -9.74
N GLN A 138 -16.75 -6.43 -9.06
CA GLN A 138 -17.69 -7.34 -9.69
C GLN A 138 -18.96 -6.59 -10.12
N THR A 139 -19.43 -6.85 -11.34
CA THR A 139 -20.69 -6.28 -11.86
C THR A 139 -21.94 -6.94 -11.28
N LYS A 140 -21.77 -8.10 -10.62
CA LYS A 140 -22.84 -8.84 -9.93
C LYS A 140 -22.38 -9.16 -8.52
N THR A 141 -23.05 -8.60 -7.53
CA THR A 141 -22.78 -8.84 -6.11
C THR A 141 -24.00 -9.43 -5.43
N VAL A 142 -23.78 -10.27 -4.41
CA VAL A 142 -24.86 -10.75 -3.53
C VAL A 142 -25.26 -9.66 -2.52
N ASN A 143 -24.28 -8.87 -2.07
CA ASN A 143 -24.47 -7.77 -1.12
C ASN A 143 -24.82 -6.47 -1.88
N PRO A 144 -25.84 -5.68 -1.44
CA PRO A 144 -26.18 -4.39 -2.06
C PRO A 144 -25.24 -3.24 -1.70
N HIS A 145 -24.35 -3.39 -0.72
CA HIS A 145 -23.41 -2.34 -0.34
C HIS A 145 -22.25 -2.21 -1.35
N PRO A 146 -21.84 -0.98 -1.69
CA PRO A 146 -20.68 -0.77 -2.56
C PRO A 146 -19.38 -1.19 -1.85
N TYR A 147 -18.32 -1.39 -2.63
CA TYR A 147 -16.97 -1.68 -2.13
C TYR A 147 -16.37 -0.55 -1.26
N PHE A 148 -16.98 0.64 -1.24
CA PHE A 148 -16.40 1.86 -0.66
C PHE A 148 -17.38 2.59 0.25
#